data_AF-A0A7M3SQ37-F1
#
_entry.id   AF-A0A7M3SQ37-F1
#
_cell.length_a   1.000
_cell.length_b   1.000
_cell.length_c   1.000
_cell.angle_alpha   90.00
_cell.angle_beta   90.00
_cell.angle_gamma   90.00
#
_symmetry.space_group_name_H-M   'P 1'
#
loop_
_entity.id
_entity.type
_entity.pdbx_description
1 polymer ?
#
loop_
_entity_poly.entity_id
_entity_poly.type
_entity_poly.pdbx_seq_one_letter_code
_entity_poly.pdbx_strand_id
1 'polypeptide(L)'
;MSKNVGITTAILISVIAYLVNLLLSNWDISLGSSTLALILGSIIAYYIPNTEEGGKWMISMIMPIAIILLGFGLNLTTFFAPEIGLTGFFTVFSTALTSFIICYFIGKYVNLDIETTIALGTGGAICGNSAVVAVSPGLRLKEERVAVVLAVINLLGLITFLIVPLLSSILGLSEEQAGIWAGSVIHAVPQAVAAGETIGGEAMVIATAVKLSRVSLLVFIVPICALIGNKI
;
A
#
# COMPACT_ATOMS: atom_id res chain seq x y z
N MET A 1 3.97 -13.40 -25.33
CA MET A 1 3.33 -14.59 -24.71
C MET A 1 3.29 -14.50 -23.18
N SER A 2 4.37 -14.05 -22.53
CA SER A 2 4.47 -13.76 -21.08
C SER A 2 3.33 -12.90 -20.51
N LYS A 3 2.99 -11.79 -21.17
CA LYS A 3 1.89 -10.91 -20.72
C LYS A 3 0.55 -11.64 -20.56
N ASN A 4 0.16 -12.45 -21.54
CA ASN A 4 -1.11 -13.17 -21.50
C ASN A 4 -1.11 -14.21 -20.37
N VAL A 5 0.00 -14.92 -20.17
CA VAL A 5 0.15 -15.89 -19.07
C VAL A 5 -0.06 -15.22 -17.72
N GLY A 6 0.59 -14.09 -17.45
CA GLY A 6 0.41 -13.38 -16.19
C GLY A 6 -1.01 -12.88 -15.96
N ILE A 7 -1.68 -12.36 -17.00
CA ILE A 7 -3.09 -11.91 -16.91
C ILE A 7 -4.01 -13.09 -16.64
N THR A 8 -3.87 -14.20 -17.38
CA THR A 8 -4.71 -15.40 -17.19
C THR A 8 -4.53 -15.99 -15.80
N THR A 9 -3.29 -16.05 -15.30
CA THR A 9 -2.98 -16.54 -13.96
C THR A 9 -3.60 -15.65 -12.89
N ALA A 10 -3.50 -14.32 -13.04
CA ALA A 10 -4.12 -13.38 -12.10
C ALA A 10 -5.65 -13.54 -12.05
N ILE A 11 -6.32 -13.65 -13.21
CA ILE A 11 -7.77 -13.86 -13.27
C ILE A 11 -8.16 -15.18 -12.61
N LEU A 12 -7.44 -16.27 -12.90
CA LEU A 12 -7.70 -17.58 -12.28
C LEU A 12 -7.54 -17.52 -10.76
N ILE A 13 -6.48 -16.87 -10.27
CA ILE A 13 -6.27 -16.68 -8.83
C ILE A 13 -7.41 -15.88 -8.21
N SER A 14 -7.84 -14.78 -8.84
CA SER A 14 -8.97 -13.98 -8.35
C SER A 14 -10.27 -14.78 -8.27
N VAL A 15 -10.57 -15.59 -9.29
CA VAL A 15 -11.76 -16.47 -9.29
C VAL A 15 -11.66 -17.52 -8.17
N ILE A 16 -10.51 -18.19 -8.05
CA ILE A 16 -10.28 -19.19 -6.99
C ILE A 16 -10.41 -18.54 -5.61
N ALA A 17 -9.78 -17.39 -5.39
CA ALA A 17 -9.83 -16.67 -4.13
C ALA A 17 -11.27 -16.25 -3.76
N TYR A 18 -12.05 -15.78 -4.73
CA TYR A 18 -13.46 -15.46 -4.54
C TYR A 18 -14.30 -16.68 -4.15
N LEU A 19 -14.14 -17.80 -4.87
CA LEU A 19 -14.86 -19.04 -4.58
C LEU A 19 -14.48 -19.62 -3.22
N VAL A 20 -13.19 -19.57 -2.86
CA VAL A 20 -12.69 -20.01 -1.55
C VAL A 20 -13.24 -19.11 -0.46
N ASN A 21 -13.26 -17.78 -0.64
CA ASN A 21 -13.84 -16.87 0.34
C ASN A 21 -15.33 -17.13 0.55
N LEU A 22 -16.07 -17.41 -0.53
CA LEU A 22 -17.50 -17.74 -0.45
C LEU A 22 -17.72 -19.05 0.32
N LEU A 23 -16.87 -20.06 0.09
CA LEU A 23 -16.92 -21.32 0.83
C LEU A 23 -16.61 -21.12 2.32
N LEU A 24 -15.56 -20.36 2.65
CA LEU A 24 -15.16 -20.06 4.03
C LEU A 24 -16.19 -19.21 4.77
N SER A 25 -16.84 -18.27 4.07
CA SER A 25 -17.91 -17.44 4.64
C SER A 25 -19.11 -18.27 5.08
N ASN A 26 -19.35 -19.46 4.51
CA ASN A 26 -20.38 -20.37 5.01
C ASN A 26 -20.05 -20.96 6.39
N TRP A 27 -18.79 -20.87 6.82
CA TRP A 27 -18.28 -21.37 8.10
C TRP A 27 -17.94 -20.23 9.06
N ASP A 28 -18.49 -19.02 8.84
CA ASP A 28 -18.24 -17.80 9.62
C ASP A 28 -16.76 -17.34 9.67
N ILE A 29 -15.93 -17.79 8.71
CA ILE A 29 -14.54 -17.35 8.57
C ILE A 29 -14.44 -16.53 7.28
N SER A 30 -14.21 -15.22 7.37
CA SER A 30 -13.97 -14.36 6.21
C SER A 30 -12.59 -13.71 6.31
N LEU A 31 -11.72 -14.04 5.35
CA LEU A 31 -10.40 -13.41 5.21
C LEU A 31 -10.41 -12.29 4.16
N GLY A 32 -11.49 -12.14 3.41
CA GLY A 32 -11.56 -11.25 2.25
C GLY A 32 -10.95 -11.91 1.00
N SER A 33 -11.62 -11.69 -0.14
CA SER A 33 -11.21 -12.29 -1.42
C SER A 33 -9.88 -11.73 -1.91
N SER A 34 -9.60 -10.44 -1.68
CA SER A 34 -8.34 -9.81 -2.10
C SER A 34 -7.15 -10.30 -1.28
N THR A 35 -7.33 -10.53 0.02
CA THR A 35 -6.27 -11.06 0.90
C THR A 35 -5.89 -12.48 0.50
N LEU A 36 -6.89 -13.33 0.23
CA LEU A 36 -6.67 -14.67 -0.29
C LEU A 36 -5.98 -14.64 -1.66
N ALA A 37 -6.41 -13.75 -2.57
CA ALA A 37 -5.77 -13.59 -3.87
C ALA A 37 -4.30 -13.16 -3.76
N LEU A 38 -3.98 -12.28 -2.80
CA LEU A 38 -2.61 -11.80 -2.56
C LEU A 38 -1.71 -12.93 -2.03
N ILE A 39 -2.21 -13.72 -1.07
CA ILE A 39 -1.49 -14.88 -0.52
C ILE A 39 -1.28 -15.95 -1.61
N LEU A 40 -2.35 -16.35 -2.29
CA LEU A 40 -2.29 -17.35 -3.37
C LEU A 40 -1.39 -16.89 -4.51
N GLY A 41 -1.49 -15.62 -4.91
CA GLY A 41 -0.65 -15.03 -5.95
C GLY A 41 0.83 -15.03 -5.57
N SER A 42 1.16 -14.72 -4.31
CA SER A 42 2.53 -14.75 -3.81
C SER A 42 3.12 -16.17 -3.85
N ILE A 43 2.33 -17.19 -3.54
CA ILE A 43 2.74 -18.60 -3.61
C ILE A 43 2.87 -19.06 -5.06
N ILE A 44 1.87 -18.79 -5.90
CA ILE A 44 1.82 -19.27 -7.29
C ILE A 44 2.87 -18.59 -8.16
N ALA A 45 3.21 -17.33 -7.89
CA ALA A 45 4.28 -16.62 -8.60
C ALA A 45 5.65 -17.30 -8.48
N TYR A 46 5.88 -18.08 -7.41
CA TYR A 46 7.10 -18.88 -7.26
C TYR A 46 7.15 -20.08 -8.23
N TYR A 47 6.00 -20.69 -8.51
CA TYR A 47 5.92 -21.91 -9.32
C TYR A 47 5.66 -21.66 -10.81
N ILE A 48 5.01 -20.55 -11.16
CA ILE A 48 4.66 -20.22 -12.54
C ILE A 48 5.57 -19.09 -13.04
N PRO A 49 6.58 -19.40 -13.89
CA PRO A 49 7.46 -18.39 -14.44
C PRO A 49 6.72 -17.49 -15.45
N ASN A 50 7.31 -16.33 -15.76
CA ASN A 50 6.82 -15.36 -16.75
C ASN A 50 5.47 -14.69 -16.43
N THR A 51 5.06 -14.65 -15.15
CA THR A 51 3.82 -13.98 -14.71
C THR A 51 4.01 -12.48 -14.47
N GLU A 52 5.24 -12.01 -14.29
CA GLU A 52 5.56 -10.64 -13.89
C GLU A 52 5.04 -9.57 -14.84
N GLU A 53 5.18 -9.77 -16.15
CA GLU A 53 4.78 -8.77 -17.15
C GLU A 53 3.26 -8.57 -17.16
N GLY A 54 2.50 -9.66 -17.05
CA GLY A 54 1.04 -9.60 -16.93
C GLY A 54 0.61 -8.97 -15.60
N GLY A 55 1.26 -9.33 -14.49
CA GLY A 55 1.00 -8.73 -13.18
C GLY A 55 1.25 -7.23 -13.14
N LYS A 56 2.39 -6.77 -13.69
CA LYS A 56 2.71 -5.33 -13.84
C LYS A 56 1.64 -4.61 -14.66
N TRP A 57 1.15 -5.23 -15.74
CA TRP A 57 0.08 -4.67 -16.55
C TRP A 57 -1.26 -4.57 -15.80
N MET A 58 -1.62 -5.60 -15.02
CA MET A 58 -2.84 -5.57 -14.19
C MET A 58 -2.78 -4.43 -13.16
N ILE A 59 -1.62 -4.24 -12.52
CA ILE A 59 -1.40 -3.15 -11.56
C ILE A 59 -1.46 -1.78 -12.24
N SER A 60 -0.92 -1.62 -13.46
CA SER A 60 -0.88 -0.32 -14.13
C SER A 60 -2.18 0.06 -14.86
N MET A 61 -2.99 -0.92 -15.27
CA MET A 61 -4.22 -0.69 -16.02
C MET A 61 -5.49 -0.96 -15.21
N ILE A 62 -5.61 -2.14 -14.58
CA ILE A 62 -6.86 -2.58 -13.95
C ILE A 62 -7.03 -1.95 -12.56
N MET A 63 -5.96 -1.88 -11.76
CA MET A 63 -6.06 -1.33 -10.40
C MET A 63 -6.52 0.14 -10.39
N PRO A 64 -6.00 1.07 -11.22
CA PRO A 64 -6.50 2.44 -11.27
C PRO A 64 -7.98 2.50 -11.67
N ILE A 65 -8.43 1.67 -12.62
CA ILE A 65 -9.84 1.60 -13.02
C ILE A 65 -10.69 1.15 -11.83
N ALA A 66 -10.28 0.10 -11.11
CA ALA A 66 -11.00 -0.38 -9.92
C ALA A 66 -11.10 0.70 -8.83
N ILE A 67 -10.02 1.45 -8.60
CA ILE A 67 -9.99 2.57 -7.64
C ILE A 67 -10.95 3.69 -8.06
N ILE A 68 -10.97 4.05 -9.36
CA ILE A 68 -11.90 5.06 -9.88
C ILE A 68 -13.35 4.61 -9.69
N LEU A 69 -13.65 3.34 -9.98
CA LEU A 69 -14.99 2.76 -9.78
C LEU A 69 -15.38 2.72 -8.30
N LEU A 70 -14.46 2.37 -7.41
CA LEU A 70 -14.66 2.47 -5.96
C LEU A 70 -14.95 3.91 -5.54
N GLY A 71 -14.27 4.88 -6.15
CA GLY A 71 -14.51 6.31 -6.00
C GLY A 71 -15.91 6.76 -6.39
N PHE A 72 -16.53 6.14 -7.40
CA PHE A 72 -17.93 6.42 -7.75
C PHE A 72 -18.93 5.85 -6.74
N GLY A 73 -18.56 4.81 -6.00
CA GLY A 73 -19.38 4.25 -4.90
C GLY A 73 -19.28 5.02 -3.59
N LEU A 74 -18.37 6.00 -3.51
CA LEU A 74 -18.11 6.79 -2.30
C LEU A 74 -19.12 7.91 -2.15
N ASN A 75 -19.70 8.03 -0.95
CA ASN A 75 -20.48 9.21 -0.61
C ASN A 75 -19.56 10.40 -0.32
N LEU A 76 -19.29 11.18 -1.37
CA LEU A 76 -18.43 12.35 -1.32
C LEU A 76 -18.92 13.40 -0.31
N THR A 77 -20.21 13.44 0.05
CA THR A 77 -20.71 14.42 1.04
C THR A 77 -20.18 14.15 2.44
N THR A 78 -19.90 12.89 2.79
CA THR A 78 -19.30 12.52 4.09
C THR A 78 -17.82 12.89 4.13
N PHE A 79 -17.12 12.78 2.99
CA PHE A 79 -15.69 13.08 2.88
C PHE A 79 -15.39 14.59 2.77
N PHE A 80 -16.26 15.35 2.09
CA PHE A 80 -16.19 16.82 1.98
C PHE A 80 -16.92 17.55 3.11
N ALA A 81 -17.49 16.83 4.08
CA ALA A 81 -17.94 17.45 5.31
C ALA A 81 -16.76 18.26 5.90
N PRO A 82 -16.93 19.55 6.24
CA PRO A 82 -15.84 20.43 6.65
C PRO A 82 -14.98 19.87 7.79
N GLU A 83 -15.62 19.11 8.68
CA GLU A 83 -15.01 18.49 9.86
C GLU A 83 -14.17 17.25 9.51
N ILE A 84 -14.54 16.49 8.47
CA ILE A 84 -13.91 15.21 8.14
C ILE A 84 -12.82 15.41 7.07
N GLY A 85 -13.08 16.22 6.05
CA GLY A 85 -12.13 16.43 4.95
C GLY A 85 -10.83 17.13 5.39
N LEU A 86 -10.95 18.20 6.19
CA LEU A 86 -9.79 18.93 6.71
C LEU A 86 -9.02 18.09 7.74
N THR A 87 -9.74 17.44 8.65
CA THR A 87 -9.16 16.58 9.68
C THR A 87 -8.48 15.35 9.07
N GLY A 88 -9.07 14.74 8.04
CA GLY A 88 -8.49 13.64 7.29
C GLY A 88 -7.18 14.04 6.59
N PHE A 89 -7.16 15.20 5.93
CA PHE A 89 -5.93 15.73 5.34
C PHE A 89 -4.84 15.99 6.39
N PHE A 90 -5.18 16.66 7.50
CA PHE A 90 -4.24 16.90 8.60
C PHE A 90 -3.73 15.61 9.24
N THR A 91 -4.59 14.61 9.40
CA THR A 91 -4.21 13.30 9.96
C THR A 91 -3.26 12.58 9.01
N VAL A 92 -3.55 12.57 7.71
CA VAL A 92 -2.68 12.00 6.68
C VAL A 92 -1.32 12.70 6.65
N PHE A 93 -1.31 14.03 6.65
CA PHE A 93 -0.09 14.81 6.60
C PHE A 93 0.76 14.65 7.86
N SER A 94 0.14 14.72 9.04
CA SER A 94 0.84 14.57 10.34
C SER A 94 1.40 13.16 10.49
N THR A 95 0.64 12.11 10.19
CA THR A 95 1.13 10.73 10.27
C THR A 95 2.26 10.46 9.29
N ALA A 96 2.17 10.97 8.05
CA ALA A 96 3.26 10.86 7.07
C ALA A 96 4.53 11.60 7.53
N LEU A 97 4.38 12.82 8.06
CA LEU A 97 5.50 13.61 8.55
C LEU A 97 6.16 12.96 9.77
N THR A 98 5.38 12.53 10.75
CA THR A 98 5.88 11.84 11.94
C THR A 98 6.58 10.53 11.57
N SER A 99 6.00 9.74 10.64
CA SER A 99 6.63 8.52 10.14
C SER A 99 7.98 8.80 9.47
N PHE A 100 8.06 9.84 8.64
CA PHE A 100 9.31 10.25 8.00
C PHE A 100 10.36 10.70 9.01
N ILE A 101 9.98 11.54 9.98
CA ILE A 101 10.88 12.04 11.03
C ILE A 101 11.44 10.89 11.87
N ILE A 102 10.59 9.96 12.29
CA ILE A 102 11.01 8.78 13.05
C ILE A 102 11.99 7.95 12.21
N CYS A 103 11.66 7.69 10.93
CA CYS A 103 12.54 6.96 10.05
C CYS A 103 13.90 7.65 9.88
N TYR A 104 13.92 8.97 9.77
CA TYR A 104 15.15 9.77 9.70
C TYR A 104 16.03 9.60 10.94
N PHE A 105 15.45 9.70 12.14
CA PHE A 105 16.21 9.51 13.38
C PHE A 105 16.71 8.08 13.57
N ILE A 106 15.89 7.08 13.21
CA ILE A 106 16.31 5.67 13.22
C ILE A 106 17.46 5.47 12.23
N GLY A 107 17.35 5.98 11.00
CA GLY A 107 18.40 5.87 9.98
C GLY A 107 19.72 6.49 10.44
N LYS A 108 19.65 7.65 11.10
CA LYS A 108 20.83 8.26 11.74
C LYS A 108 21.40 7.41 12.86
N TYR A 109 20.56 6.81 13.70
CA TYR A 109 20.99 5.96 14.81
C TYR A 109 21.70 4.69 14.32
N VAL A 110 21.23 4.10 13.22
CA VAL A 110 21.86 2.91 12.60
C VAL A 110 22.99 3.25 11.62
N ASN A 111 23.38 4.53 11.52
CA ASN A 111 24.43 5.04 10.63
C ASN A 111 24.21 4.74 9.13
N LEU A 112 22.96 4.86 8.67
CA LEU A 112 22.67 4.84 7.24
C LEU A 112 23.08 6.16 6.57
N ASP A 113 23.45 6.08 5.30
CA ASP A 113 23.62 7.27 4.46
C ASP A 113 22.31 8.05 4.33
N ILE A 114 22.43 9.35 4.09
CA ILE A 114 21.30 10.28 4.11
C ILE A 114 20.31 9.95 3.00
N GLU A 115 20.81 9.53 1.84
CA GLU A 115 20.05 9.17 0.66
C GLU A 115 19.20 7.92 0.92
N THR A 116 19.79 6.86 1.47
CA THR A 116 19.06 5.65 1.87
C THR A 116 18.05 5.93 2.96
N THR A 117 18.39 6.79 3.93
CA THR A 117 17.49 7.18 5.02
C THR A 117 16.26 7.93 4.49
N ILE A 118 16.45 8.89 3.58
CA ILE A 118 15.35 9.62 2.94
C ILE A 118 14.51 8.66 2.09
N ALA A 119 15.14 7.77 1.33
CA ALA A 119 14.42 6.79 0.51
C ALA A 119 13.54 5.85 1.36
N LEU A 120 14.05 5.33 2.47
CA LEU A 120 13.29 4.52 3.44
C LEU A 120 12.13 5.32 4.05
N GLY A 121 12.41 6.55 4.49
CA GLY A 121 11.40 7.44 5.07
C GLY A 121 10.27 7.74 4.07
N THR A 122 10.62 8.09 2.84
CA THR A 122 9.66 8.36 1.77
C THR A 122 8.86 7.10 1.39
N GLY A 123 9.52 5.94 1.32
CA GLY A 123 8.87 4.65 1.10
C GLY A 123 7.83 4.34 2.18
N GLY A 124 8.22 4.40 3.45
CA GLY A 124 7.34 4.09 4.57
C GLY A 124 6.20 5.10 4.77
N ALA A 125 6.45 6.38 4.48
CA ALA A 125 5.52 7.47 4.75
C ALA A 125 4.45 7.69 3.66
N ILE A 126 4.59 7.12 2.46
CA ILE A 126 3.72 7.46 1.32
C ILE A 126 3.03 6.20 0.76
N CYS A 127 3.68 5.49 -0.16
CA CYS A 127 3.08 4.39 -0.93
C CYS A 127 4.05 3.22 -1.17
N GLY A 128 5.10 3.12 -0.35
CA GLY A 128 6.09 2.06 -0.44
C GLY A 128 6.93 2.19 -1.69
N ASN A 129 6.86 1.16 -2.54
CA ASN A 129 7.80 0.96 -3.66
C ASN A 129 7.76 2.09 -4.69
N SER A 130 6.56 2.57 -5.05
CA SER A 130 6.43 3.65 -6.03
C SER A 130 7.07 4.95 -5.55
N ALA A 131 7.03 5.21 -4.23
CA ALA A 131 7.69 6.38 -3.65
C ALA A 131 9.21 6.27 -3.69
N VAL A 132 9.76 5.11 -3.30
CA VAL A 132 11.19 4.82 -3.37
C VAL A 132 11.70 5.00 -4.79
N VAL A 133 11.04 4.38 -5.78
CA VAL A 133 11.43 4.47 -7.19
C VAL A 133 11.36 5.92 -7.70
N ALA A 134 10.36 6.70 -7.27
CA ALA A 134 10.20 8.09 -7.71
C ALA A 134 11.30 9.02 -7.17
N VAL A 135 11.75 8.84 -5.92
CA VAL A 135 12.78 9.72 -5.31
C VAL A 135 14.21 9.25 -5.56
N SER A 136 14.42 7.97 -5.89
CA SER A 136 15.76 7.38 -6.07
C SER A 136 16.64 8.10 -7.10
N PRO A 137 16.13 8.50 -8.30
CA PRO A 137 16.94 9.25 -9.27
C PRO A 137 17.37 10.62 -8.75
N GLY A 138 16.46 11.32 -8.04
CA GLY A 138 16.74 12.63 -7.47
C GLY A 138 17.79 12.58 -6.36
N LEU A 139 17.81 11.48 -5.59
CA LEU A 139 18.79 11.22 -4.52
C LEU A 139 20.06 10.51 -5.03
N ARG A 140 20.15 10.18 -6.33
CA ARG A 140 21.27 9.45 -6.94
C ARG A 140 21.60 8.12 -6.23
N LEU A 141 20.59 7.40 -5.74
CA LEU A 141 20.80 6.08 -5.15
C LEU A 141 21.32 5.09 -6.20
N LYS A 142 22.29 4.27 -5.80
CA LYS A 142 22.72 3.11 -6.60
C LYS A 142 21.63 2.05 -6.66
N GLU A 143 21.54 1.32 -7.76
CA GLU A 143 20.51 0.30 -7.97
C GLU A 143 20.48 -0.77 -6.86
N GLU A 144 21.65 -1.17 -6.35
CA GLU A 144 21.73 -2.14 -5.26
C GLU A 144 21.10 -1.60 -3.97
N ARG A 145 21.28 -0.30 -3.69
CA ARG A 145 20.67 0.37 -2.53
C ARG A 145 19.16 0.48 -2.71
N VAL A 146 18.69 0.84 -3.91
CA VAL A 146 17.26 0.88 -4.23
C VAL A 146 16.63 -0.50 -3.99
N ALA A 147 17.27 -1.58 -4.47
CA ALA A 147 16.78 -2.95 -4.26
C ALA A 147 16.67 -3.31 -2.77
N VAL A 148 17.67 -2.96 -1.95
CA VAL A 148 17.64 -3.18 -0.49
C VAL A 148 16.51 -2.41 0.17
N VAL A 149 16.33 -1.12 -0.17
CA VAL A 149 15.24 -0.30 0.37
C VAL A 149 13.88 -0.90 0.01
N LEU A 150 13.69 -1.31 -1.24
CA LEU A 150 12.46 -1.97 -1.69
C LEU A 150 12.21 -3.28 -0.95
N ALA A 151 13.25 -4.08 -0.69
CA ALA A 151 13.11 -5.32 0.07
C ALA A 151 12.62 -5.05 1.51
N VAL A 152 13.21 -4.07 2.19
CA VAL A 152 12.79 -3.67 3.55
C VAL A 152 11.34 -3.18 3.57
N ILE A 153 10.98 -2.29 2.65
CA ILE A 153 9.62 -1.75 2.54
C ILE A 153 8.60 -2.85 2.26
N ASN A 154 8.90 -3.79 1.36
CA ASN A 154 8.01 -4.91 1.07
C ASN A 154 7.84 -5.83 2.28
N LEU A 155 8.92 -6.11 3.01
CA LEU A 155 8.87 -6.93 4.22
C LEU A 155 7.99 -6.28 5.30
N LEU A 156 8.20 -4.99 5.58
CA LEU A 156 7.38 -4.23 6.52
C LEU A 156 5.92 -4.12 6.06
N GLY A 157 5.71 -3.96 4.74
CA GLY A 157 4.38 -3.93 4.13
C GLY A 157 3.63 -5.25 4.34
N LEU A 158 4.31 -6.39 4.17
CA LEU A 158 3.73 -7.71 4.42
C LEU A 158 3.42 -7.92 5.91
N ILE A 159 4.31 -7.50 6.81
CA ILE A 159 4.10 -7.60 8.25
C ILE A 159 2.87 -6.79 8.66
N THR A 160 2.79 -5.52 8.25
CA THR A 160 1.66 -4.65 8.58
C THR A 160 0.36 -5.13 7.96
N PHE A 161 0.40 -5.64 6.73
CA PHE A 161 -0.75 -6.24 6.05
C PHE A 161 -1.40 -7.39 6.84
N LEU A 162 -0.58 -8.28 7.42
CA LEU A 162 -1.09 -9.41 8.20
C LEU A 162 -1.50 -9.02 9.62
N ILE A 163 -0.75 -8.13 10.25
CA ILE A 163 -0.93 -7.78 11.67
C ILE A 163 -2.13 -6.85 11.87
N VAL A 164 -2.36 -5.88 10.98
CA VAL A 164 -3.35 -4.82 11.22
C VAL A 164 -4.77 -5.37 11.33
N PRO A 165 -5.30 -6.21 10.41
CA PRO A 165 -6.64 -6.76 10.55
C PRO A 165 -6.82 -7.58 11.85
N LEU A 166 -5.78 -8.35 12.22
CA LEU A 166 -5.80 -9.15 13.43
C LEU A 166 -5.85 -8.27 14.68
N LEU A 167 -4.97 -7.27 14.77
CA LEU A 167 -4.94 -6.36 15.92
C LEU A 167 -6.18 -5.48 15.98
N SER A 168 -6.73 -5.01 14.86
CA SER A 168 -7.95 -4.22 14.88
C SER A 168 -9.13 -5.01 15.43
N SER A 169 -9.22 -6.30 15.10
CA SER A 169 -10.22 -7.21 15.66
C SER A 169 -10.02 -7.42 17.16
N ILE A 170 -8.79 -7.73 17.60
CA ILE A 170 -8.47 -7.95 19.03
C ILE A 170 -8.74 -6.69 19.87
N LEU A 171 -8.42 -5.51 19.33
CA LEU A 171 -8.63 -4.23 19.99
C LEU A 171 -10.09 -3.74 19.93
N GLY A 172 -10.96 -4.42 19.17
CA GLY A 172 -12.36 -4.02 19.01
C GLY A 172 -12.54 -2.66 18.34
N LEU A 173 -11.66 -2.31 17.39
CA LEU A 173 -11.74 -1.04 16.68
C LEU A 173 -12.97 -1.00 15.75
N SER A 174 -13.57 0.17 15.60
CA SER A 174 -14.59 0.37 14.56
C SER A 174 -13.98 0.22 13.15
N GLU A 175 -14.81 -0.08 12.15
CA GLU A 175 -14.36 -0.13 10.74
C GLU A 175 -13.70 1.18 10.30
N GLU A 176 -14.22 2.33 10.76
CA GLU A 176 -13.61 3.63 10.52
C GLU A 176 -12.18 3.72 11.09
N GLN A 177 -12.02 3.40 12.37
CA GLN A 177 -10.71 3.47 13.04
C GLN A 177 -9.71 2.49 12.43
N ALA A 178 -10.15 1.26 12.19
CA ALA A 178 -9.33 0.21 11.60
C ALA A 178 -8.97 0.53 10.14
N GLY A 179 -9.88 1.11 9.38
CA GLY A 179 -9.65 1.60 8.01
C GLY A 179 -8.62 2.73 7.96
N ILE A 180 -8.75 3.74 8.84
CA ILE A 180 -7.76 4.82 8.97
C ILE A 180 -6.40 4.23 9.31
N TRP A 181 -6.33 3.29 10.26
CA TRP A 181 -5.08 2.66 10.67
C TRP A 181 -4.44 1.86 9.53
N ALA A 182 -5.21 0.99 8.86
CA ALA A 182 -4.76 0.20 7.72
C ALA A 182 -4.21 1.07 6.59
N GLY A 183 -4.93 2.12 6.19
CA GLY A 183 -4.47 3.10 5.21
C GLY A 183 -3.22 3.88 5.67
N SER A 184 -3.04 4.05 6.98
CA SER A 184 -1.92 4.79 7.58
C SER A 184 -0.64 3.98 7.76
N VAL A 185 -0.68 2.65 7.84
CA VAL A 185 0.56 1.86 8.10
C VAL A 185 0.92 0.87 7.00
N ILE A 186 -0.05 0.33 6.26
CA ILE A 186 0.22 -0.68 5.23
C ILE A 186 0.84 -0.02 4.00
N HIS A 187 2.06 -0.38 3.60
CA HIS A 187 2.80 0.42 2.63
C HIS A 187 2.25 0.40 1.20
N ALA A 188 1.77 -0.75 0.70
CA ALA A 188 1.28 -0.85 -0.67
C ALA A 188 -0.24 -0.64 -0.78
N VAL A 189 -0.69 0.00 -1.86
CA VAL A 189 -2.12 0.23 -2.13
C VAL A 189 -2.92 -1.08 -2.20
N PRO A 190 -2.51 -2.11 -2.98
CA PRO A 190 -3.24 -3.38 -3.04
C PRO A 190 -3.39 -4.04 -1.67
N GLN A 191 -2.34 -3.98 -0.84
CA GLN A 191 -2.34 -4.55 0.50
C GLN A 191 -3.30 -3.80 1.43
N ALA A 192 -3.31 -2.46 1.38
CA ALA A 192 -4.19 -1.65 2.21
C ALA A 192 -5.66 -1.87 1.86
N VAL A 193 -5.98 -1.98 0.56
CA VAL A 193 -7.32 -2.31 0.07
C VAL A 193 -7.75 -3.70 0.56
N ALA A 194 -6.89 -4.71 0.40
CA ALA A 194 -7.18 -6.09 0.81
C ALA A 194 -7.34 -6.24 2.33
N ALA A 195 -6.48 -5.60 3.11
CA ALA A 195 -6.61 -5.58 4.57
C ALA A 195 -7.90 -4.86 5.00
N GLY A 196 -8.25 -3.76 4.34
CA GLY A 196 -9.52 -3.08 4.56
C GLY A 196 -10.72 -3.99 4.27
N GLU A 197 -10.73 -4.71 3.14
CA GLU A 197 -11.79 -5.71 2.83
C GLU A 197 -11.91 -6.79 3.91
N THR A 198 -10.76 -7.23 4.44
CA THR A 198 -10.71 -8.24 5.51
C THR A 198 -11.37 -7.73 6.79
N ILE A 199 -11.23 -6.43 7.08
CA ILE A 199 -11.81 -5.77 8.26
C ILE A 199 -13.30 -5.50 8.03
N GLY A 200 -13.68 -5.00 6.86
CA GLY A 200 -15.06 -4.69 6.50
C GLY A 200 -15.18 -3.75 5.30
N GLY A 201 -16.41 -3.62 4.78
CA GLY A 201 -16.67 -2.84 3.57
C GLY A 201 -16.40 -1.34 3.75
N GLU A 202 -16.73 -0.79 4.91
CA GLU A 202 -16.45 0.62 5.23
C GLU A 202 -14.94 0.83 5.43
N ALA A 203 -14.28 -0.09 6.14
CA ALA A 203 -12.83 -0.05 6.35
C ALA A 203 -12.05 -0.09 5.02
N MET A 204 -12.48 -0.90 4.05
CA MET A 204 -11.90 -0.95 2.70
C MET A 204 -11.90 0.42 2.02
N VAL A 205 -13.05 1.09 2.05
CA VAL A 205 -13.23 2.40 1.42
C VAL A 205 -12.34 3.45 2.09
N ILE A 206 -12.34 3.49 3.42
CA ILE A 206 -11.56 4.46 4.21
C ILE A 206 -10.06 4.21 4.06
N ALA A 207 -9.61 2.95 4.17
CA ALA A 207 -8.20 2.59 4.00
C ALA A 207 -7.69 2.99 2.61
N THR A 208 -8.50 2.78 1.58
CA THR A 208 -8.19 3.18 0.21
C THR A 208 -8.06 4.69 0.09
N ALA A 209 -9.03 5.44 0.62
CA ALA A 209 -9.00 6.91 0.59
C ALA A 209 -7.75 7.47 1.30
N VAL A 210 -7.49 7.05 2.55
CA VAL A 210 -6.31 7.46 3.33
C VAL A 210 -5.01 7.15 2.58
N LYS A 211 -4.91 5.96 1.98
CA LYS A 211 -3.73 5.55 1.21
C LYS A 211 -3.51 6.43 -0.02
N LEU A 212 -4.55 6.73 -0.78
CA LEU A 212 -4.46 7.56 -1.99
C LEU A 212 -4.15 9.01 -1.66
N SER A 213 -4.74 9.55 -0.58
CA SER A 213 -4.37 10.88 -0.08
C SER A 213 -2.87 10.95 0.22
N ARG A 214 -2.27 9.89 0.79
CA ARG A 214 -0.82 9.84 1.01
C ARG A 214 -0.02 9.80 -0.28
N VAL A 215 -0.46 9.02 -1.28
CA VAL A 215 0.19 8.95 -2.60
C VAL A 215 0.32 10.34 -3.24
N SER A 216 -0.66 11.24 -3.05
CA SER A 216 -0.57 12.62 -3.57
C SER A 216 0.60 13.43 -3.01
N LEU A 217 1.15 13.06 -1.84
CA LEU A 217 2.35 13.71 -1.27
C LEU A 217 3.61 13.53 -2.15
N LEU A 218 3.57 12.59 -3.11
CA LEU A 218 4.62 12.44 -4.13
C LEU A 218 4.87 13.74 -4.91
N VAL A 219 3.81 14.52 -5.17
CA VAL A 219 3.90 15.80 -5.89
C VAL A 219 4.87 16.77 -5.22
N PHE A 220 4.99 16.71 -3.89
CA PHE A 220 5.85 17.60 -3.12
C PHE A 220 7.23 16.97 -2.83
N ILE A 221 7.28 15.69 -2.45
CA ILE A 221 8.54 15.08 -1.99
C ILE A 221 9.53 14.86 -3.14
N VAL A 222 9.05 14.52 -4.35
CA VAL A 222 9.91 14.19 -5.49
C VAL A 222 10.78 15.40 -5.91
N PRO A 223 10.21 16.62 -6.13
CA PRO A 223 11.03 17.81 -6.38
C PRO A 223 12.00 18.14 -5.25
N ILE A 224 11.58 17.99 -3.99
CA ILE A 224 12.43 18.28 -2.82
C ILE A 224 13.65 17.37 -2.80
N CYS A 225 13.45 16.06 -3.00
CA CYS A 225 14.55 15.09 -3.09
C CYS A 225 15.52 15.40 -4.23
N ALA A 226 15.01 15.82 -5.40
CA ALA A 226 15.85 16.23 -6.52
C ALA A 226 16.70 17.47 -6.21
N LEU A 227 16.17 18.45 -5.47
CA LEU A 227 16.93 19.62 -5.02
C LEU A 227 18.00 19.26 -3.98
N ILE A 228 17.69 18.33 -3.08
CA ILE A 228 18.64 17.85 -2.06
C ILE A 228 19.81 17.13 -2.75
N GLY A 229 19.54 16.21 -3.67
CA GLY A 229 20.60 15.47 -4.38
C GLY A 229 21.46 16.31 -5.32
N ASN A 230 21.06 17.55 -5.64
CA ASN A 230 21.92 18.50 -6.34
C ASN A 230 22.92 19.22 -5.42
N LYS A 231 22.70 19.19 -4.10
CA LYS A 231 23.58 19.81 -3.09
C LYS A 231 24.55 18.81 -2.44
N ILE A 232 24.37 17.51 -2.73
CA ILE A 232 25.25 16.40 -2.33
C ILE A 232 26.18 16.08 -3.50
#